data_AF-A0A2V1NEA1-F1
#
_entry.id   AF-A0A2V1NEA1-F1
#
_cell.length_a   1.000
_cell.length_b   1.000
_cell.length_c   1.000
_cell.angle_alpha   90.00
_cell.angle_beta   90.00
_cell.angle_gamma   90.00
#
_symmetry.space_group_name_H-M   'P 1'
#
loop_
_entity.id
_entity.type
_entity.pdbx_description
1 polymer ?
#
loop_
_entity_poly.entity_id
_entity_poly.type
_entity_poly.pdbx_seq_one_letter_code
_entity_poly.pdbx_strand_id
1 'polypeptide(L)' 'MLILIELRRSPEGHLEGTVKTGPEDRGHPFHGVVSLVDALEAHLDDPQGLRFSGGGDTEPGGDP' A
#
# COMPACT_ATOMS: atom_id res chain seq x y z
N MET A 1 -18.22 6.08 1.85
CA MET A 1 -16.81 5.81 2.19
C MET A 1 -15.96 6.85 1.48
N LEU A 2 -15.15 7.62 2.21
CA LEU A 2 -14.25 8.61 1.63
C LEU A 2 -12.86 7.97 1.56
N ILE A 3 -12.24 7.97 0.38
CA ILE A 3 -10.84 7.54 0.23
C ILE A 3 -10.00 8.79 -0.02
N LEU A 4 -9.01 9.03 0.84
CA LEU A 4 -7.98 10.04 0.69
C LEU A 4 -6.73 9.38 0.11
N ILE A 5 -6.21 9.95 -0.98
CA ILE A 5 -4.96 9.49 -1.58
C ILE A 5 -3.98 10.64 -1.54
N GLU A 6 -2.92 10.49 -0.76
CA GLU A 6 -1.78 11.40 -0.75
C GLU A 6 -0.82 10.96 -1.83
N LEU A 7 -0.54 11.81 -2.82
CA LEU A 7 0.27 11.48 -3.99
C LEU A 7 1.54 12.31 -4.04
N ARG A 8 2.67 11.66 -4.33
CA ARG A 8 3.96 12.30 -4.61
C ARG A 8 4.64 11.60 -5.78
N ARG A 9 5.57 12.29 -6.43
CA ARG A 9 6.44 11.70 -7.45
C ARG A 9 7.83 11.50 -6.85
N SER A 10 8.36 10.29 -6.96
CA SER A 10 9.72 9.96 -6.48
C SER A 10 10.78 10.63 -7.37
N PRO A 11 12.02 10.78 -6.88
CA PRO A 11 13.15 11.24 -7.69
C PRO A 11 13.39 10.40 -8.95
N GLU A 12 13.07 9.11 -8.88
CA GLU A 12 13.21 8.12 -9.96
C GLU A 12 12.03 8.15 -10.95
N GLY A 13 11.01 9.00 -10.69
CA GLY A 13 9.85 9.19 -11.56
C GLY A 13 8.66 8.30 -11.25
N HIS A 14 8.70 7.51 -10.17
CA HIS A 14 7.59 6.66 -9.74
C HIS A 14 6.49 7.47 -9.04
N LEU A 15 5.25 7.01 -9.15
CA LEU A 15 4.14 7.55 -8.37
C LEU A 15 4.15 6.86 -7.01
N GLU A 16 4.25 7.62 -5.93
CA GLU A 16 4.20 7.09 -4.58
C GLU A 16 3.14 7.79 -3.78
N GLY A 17 2.79 7.22 -2.65
CA GLY A 17 1.80 7.86 -1.82
C GLY A 17 1.26 6.97 -0.72
N THR A 18 0.13 7.40 -0.17
CA THR A 18 -0.57 6.71 0.90
C THR A 18 -2.07 6.73 0.63
N VAL A 19 -2.75 5.59 0.74
CA VAL A 19 -4.23 5.46 0.66
C VAL A 19 -4.83 5.41 2.07
N LYS A 20 -5.83 6.23 2.36
CA LYS A 20 -6.49 6.40 3.67
C LYS A 20 -8.01 6.39 3.54
N THR A 21 -8.72 5.93 4.57
CA THR A 21 -10.20 6.00 4.71
C THR A 21 -10.74 7.28 5.33
N GLY A 22 -9.84 8.15 5.79
CA GLY A 22 -10.23 9.30 6.57
C GLY A 22 -9.05 9.93 7.29
N PRO A 23 -9.31 11.01 8.03
CA PRO A 23 -8.26 11.78 8.70
C PRO A 23 -7.52 11.00 9.79
N GLU A 24 -8.19 10.03 10.43
CA GLU A 24 -7.64 9.24 11.53
C GLU A 24 -6.95 7.95 11.06
N ASP A 25 -7.04 7.63 9.77
CA ASP A 25 -6.41 6.45 9.18
C ASP A 25 -4.91 6.70 8.97
N ARG A 26 -4.10 5.75 9.46
CA ARG A 26 -2.64 5.78 9.28
C ARG A 26 -2.26 5.63 7.81
N GLY A 27 -3.11 4.95 7.04
CA GLY A 27 -3.00 4.79 5.60
C GLY A 27 -1.97 3.75 5.14
N HIS A 28 -2.06 3.42 3.85
CA HIS A 28 -1.34 2.34 3.20
C HIS A 28 -0.38 2.91 2.15
N PRO A 29 0.94 2.81 2.36
CA PRO A 29 1.90 3.32 1.40
C PRO A 29 1.89 2.49 0.11
N PHE A 30 2.10 3.14 -1.03
CA PHE A 30 2.29 2.49 -2.33
C PHE A 30 3.47 3.10 -3.09
N HIS A 31 4.08 2.32 -3.96
CA HIS A 31 5.19 2.70 -4.84
C HIS A 31 4.98 2.14 -6.25
N GLY A 32 4.46 2.99 -7.14
CA GLY A 32 4.04 2.66 -8.49
C GLY A 32 2.54 2.42 -8.62
N VAL A 33 2.04 2.53 -9.85
CA VAL A 33 0.59 2.45 -10.15
C VAL A 33 -0.01 1.07 -9.84
N VAL A 34 0.76 -0.01 -10.05
CA VAL A 34 0.30 -1.38 -9.74
C VAL A 34 0.02 -1.51 -8.24
N SER A 35 0.97 -1.10 -7.40
CA SER A 35 0.80 -1.14 -5.94
C SER A 35 -0.29 -0.20 -5.41
N LEU A 36 -0.67 0.85 -6.17
CA LEU A 36 -1.83 1.69 -5.83
C LEU A 36 -3.14 0.93 -6.01
N VAL A 37 -3.27 0.16 -7.09
CA VAL A 37 -4.47 -0.66 -7.34
C VAL A 37 -4.56 -1.74 -6.27
N ASP A 38 -3.47 -2.44 -5.96
CA ASP A 38 -3.44 -3.45 -4.89
C ASP A 38 -3.80 -2.85 -3.52
N ALA A 39 -3.25 -1.67 -3.20
CA ALA A 39 -3.57 -0.97 -1.96
C ALA A 39 -5.04 -0.51 -1.90
N LEU A 40 -5.66 -0.21 -3.05
CA LEU A 40 -7.06 0.18 -3.13
C LEU A 40 -7.98 -1.04 -3.03
N GLU A 41 -7.65 -2.15 -3.69
CA GLU A 41 -8.41 -3.41 -3.63
C GLU A 41 -8.41 -4.00 -2.22
N ALA A 42 -7.22 -4.15 -1.61
CA ALA A 42 -7.10 -4.61 -0.22
C ALA A 42 -7.89 -3.73 0.75
N HIS A 43 -7.97 -2.44 0.43
CA HIS A 43 -8.68 -1.47 1.23
C HIS A 43 -10.22 -1.54 1.06
N LEU A 44 -10.71 -1.78 -0.15
CA LEU A 44 -12.14 -1.98 -0.43
C LEU A 44 -12.67 -3.28 0.18
N ASP A 45 -11.85 -4.32 0.23
CA ASP A 45 -12.21 -5.64 0.77
C ASP A 45 -12.23 -5.66 2.31
N ASP A 46 -11.33 -4.93 2.97
CA ASP A 46 -11.32 -4.83 4.44
C ASP A 46 -10.90 -3.44 4.97
N PRO A 47 -11.86 -2.53 5.18
CA PRO A 47 -11.56 -1.18 5.65
C PRO A 47 -11.14 -1.09 7.13
N GLN A 48 -11.13 -2.19 7.90
CA GLN A 48 -10.73 -2.20 9.32
C GLN A 48 -9.63 -3.22 9.65
N GLY A 49 -9.33 -4.17 8.76
CA GLY A 49 -8.51 -5.34 9.06
C GLY A 49 -7.06 -5.29 8.61
N LEU A 50 -6.55 -4.16 8.11
CA LEU A 50 -5.11 -4.01 7.84
C LEU A 50 -4.30 -3.75 9.12
N ARG A 51 -4.36 -4.71 10.05
CA ARG A 51 -3.24 -5.05 10.92
C ARG A 51 -2.56 -6.28 10.31
N PHE A 52 -1.23 -6.26 10.29
CA PHE A 52 -0.28 -7.30 9.83
C PHE A 52 0.03 -7.25 8.32
N SER A 53 1.27 -7.37 7.82
CA SER A 53 2.53 -7.85 8.43
C SER A 53 3.69 -6.95 8.04
N GLY A 54 4.44 -6.47 9.04
CA GLY A 54 5.83 -6.12 8.81
C GLY A 54 6.65 -7.39 8.63
N GLY A 55 7.50 -7.42 7.61
CA GLY A 55 8.67 -8.30 7.53
C GLY A 55 8.56 -9.44 6.53
N GLY A 56 9.53 -9.52 5.61
CA GLY A 56 9.76 -10.72 4.83
C GLY A 56 10.63 -10.55 3.59
N ASP A 57 11.83 -9.97 3.69
CA ASP A 57 12.93 -10.48 2.88
C ASP A 57 13.11 -11.97 3.23
N THR A 58 12.59 -12.89 2.42
CA THR A 58 13.02 -14.30 2.41
C THR A 58 12.78 -14.92 1.01
N GLU A 59 13.89 -14.90 0.25
CA GLU A 59 14.37 -15.77 -0.84
C GLU A 59 13.43 -16.65 -1.70
N PRO A 60 13.65 -16.71 -3.03
CA PRO A 60 13.46 -17.93 -3.81
C PRO A 60 14.83 -18.63 -3.93
N GLY A 61 15.19 -19.42 -2.93
CA GLY A 61 16.42 -20.21 -2.88
C GLY A 61 16.18 -21.60 -2.31
N GLY A 62 15.11 -22.25 -2.78
CA GLY A 62 14.84 -23.66 -2.51
C GLY A 62 15.79 -24.55 -3.31
N ASP A 63 16.57 -25.31 -2.55
CA ASP A 63 17.63 -26.29 -2.88
C ASP A 63 17.21 -27.42 -3.86
N PRO A 64 18.18 -28.21 -4.34
CA PRO A 64 18.38 -29.51 -3.68
C PRO A 64 19.84 -29.89 -3.37
#